data_AF-A0A848EB50-F1
#
_entry.id   AF-A0A848EB50-F1
#
_cell.length_a   1.000
_cell.length_b   1.000
_cell.length_c   1.000
_cell.angle_alpha   90.00
_cell.angle_beta   90.00
_cell.angle_gamma   90.00
#
_symmetry.space_group_name_H-M   'P 1'
#
loop_
_entity.id
_entity.type
_entity.pdbx_description
1 polymer ?
#
loop_
_entity_poly.entity_id
_entity_poly.type
_entity_poly.pdbx_seq_one_letter_code
_entity_poly.pdbx_strand_id
1 'polypeptide(L)'
;MVVIRGVGGGSPVRPGRGGRGGPGGFALGGAGEAQGAGAASAVVAPAAVGLLALQEGAPAADRDARGARRAQALLRELAGLQADLLAGRLEASRLGTLAALADGETPADPALAAALAAIALRARIELARLSHERSSSRD
;
A
#
# COMPACT_ATOMS: atom_id res chain seq x y z
N MET A 1 -29.68 23.28 20.51
CA MET A 1 -29.67 21.94 21.16
C MET A 1 -29.68 20.91 20.03
N VAL A 2 -28.51 20.38 19.68
CA VAL A 2 -28.34 19.48 18.52
C VAL A 2 -28.22 18.07 19.04
N VAL A 3 -29.15 17.19 18.64
CA VAL A 3 -29.19 15.79 19.04
C VAL A 3 -28.61 14.96 17.89
N ILE A 4 -27.43 14.38 18.07
CA ILE A 4 -26.83 13.49 17.08
C ILE A 4 -27.42 12.09 17.29
N ARG A 5 -28.14 11.61 16.27
CA ARG A 5 -28.75 10.29 16.24
C ARG A 5 -27.71 9.26 15.80
N GLY A 6 -27.45 8.25 16.63
CA GLY A 6 -26.53 7.15 16.29
C GLY A 6 -27.06 6.28 15.15
N VAL A 7 -26.17 5.87 14.25
CA VAL A 7 -26.48 4.93 13.16
C VAL A 7 -26.53 3.51 13.72
N GLY A 8 -27.73 2.91 13.69
CA GLY A 8 -27.95 1.52 14.00
C GLY A 8 -27.70 0.63 12.78
N GLY A 9 -27.01 -0.49 12.98
CA GLY A 9 -26.77 -1.47 11.92
C GLY A 9 -25.96 -2.67 12.40
N GLY A 10 -26.50 -3.43 13.35
CA GLY A 10 -25.96 -4.73 13.75
C GLY A 10 -26.97 -5.83 13.44
N SER A 11 -26.75 -6.58 12.36
CA SER A 11 -27.45 -7.86 12.12
C SER A 11 -26.48 -9.02 12.34
N PRO A 12 -26.83 -10.03 13.15
CA PRO A 12 -26.00 -11.20 13.34
C PRO A 12 -26.16 -12.18 12.15
N VAL A 13 -25.05 -12.73 11.66
CA VAL A 13 -25.05 -13.85 10.72
C VAL A 13 -24.28 -15.02 11.34
N ARG A 14 -24.97 -16.16 11.51
CA ARG A 14 -24.47 -17.56 11.45
C ARG A 14 -25.60 -18.53 11.85
N PRO A 15 -25.54 -19.85 11.53
CA PRO A 15 -24.68 -20.56 10.58
C PRO A 15 -25.46 -21.48 9.59
N GLY A 16 -24.91 -21.71 8.39
CA GLY A 16 -25.39 -22.76 7.50
C GLY A 16 -24.55 -24.04 7.65
N ARG A 17 -25.10 -25.07 8.28
CA ARG A 17 -24.57 -26.44 8.27
C ARG A 17 -25.40 -27.29 7.31
N GLY A 18 -24.78 -27.77 6.24
CA GLY A 18 -25.31 -28.78 5.34
C GLY A 18 -24.25 -29.06 4.27
N GLY A 19 -23.95 -30.28 3.86
CA GLY A 19 -24.31 -31.62 4.29
C GLY A 19 -23.29 -32.54 3.63
N ARG A 20 -22.89 -33.62 4.31
CA ARG A 20 -22.08 -34.68 3.69
C ARG A 20 -22.97 -35.45 2.73
N GLY A 21 -22.64 -35.43 1.44
CA GLY A 21 -23.19 -36.31 0.40
C GLY A 21 -22.04 -37.04 -0.28
N GLY A 22 -22.16 -38.37 -0.38
CA GLY A 22 -21.12 -39.32 -0.78
C GLY A 22 -20.73 -39.34 -2.27
N PRO A 23 -19.95 -40.36 -2.69
CA PRO A 23 -19.08 -40.32 -3.86
C PRO A 23 -19.85 -40.65 -5.15
N GLY A 24 -19.82 -39.74 -6.11
CA GLY A 24 -20.30 -39.97 -7.47
C GLY A 24 -19.26 -39.42 -8.44
N GLY A 25 -18.36 -40.30 -8.87
CA GLY A 25 -17.31 -39.97 -9.83
C GLY A 25 -17.88 -39.74 -11.22
N PHE A 26 -17.33 -38.75 -11.92
CA PHE A 26 -17.48 -38.57 -13.35
C PHE A 26 -16.16 -39.02 -14.01
N ALA A 27 -16.20 -40.09 -14.79
CA ALA A 27 -15.05 -40.61 -15.53
C ALA A 27 -15.28 -40.37 -17.02
N LEU A 28 -14.34 -39.65 -17.66
CA LEU A 28 -14.24 -39.56 -19.11
C LEU A 28 -13.13 -40.53 -19.53
N GLY A 29 -13.51 -41.48 -20.38
CA GLY A 29 -12.66 -42.58 -20.82
C GLY A 29 -11.68 -42.21 -21.92
N GLY A 30 -10.85 -43.20 -22.26
CA GLY A 30 -10.12 -43.27 -23.51
C GLY A 30 -8.63 -43.05 -23.37
N ALA A 31 -7.92 -44.15 -23.14
CA ALA A 31 -6.48 -44.24 -23.36
C ALA A 31 -6.16 -43.88 -24.82
N GLY A 32 -5.22 -42.97 -24.99
CA GLY A 32 -4.54 -42.69 -26.24
C GLY A 32 -3.11 -42.34 -25.90
N GLU A 33 -2.25 -43.36 -25.77
CA GLU A 33 -0.80 -43.17 -25.77
C GLU A 33 -0.41 -42.57 -27.12
N ALA A 34 0.05 -41.32 -27.09
CA ALA A 34 0.81 -40.73 -28.17
C ALA A 34 2.23 -40.48 -27.66
N GLN A 35 3.13 -41.43 -27.92
CA GLN A 35 4.57 -41.21 -27.84
C GLN A 35 4.99 -40.21 -28.91
N GLY A 36 5.09 -38.95 -28.52
CA GLY A 36 5.76 -37.90 -29.28
C GLY A 36 7.15 -37.65 -28.70
N ALA A 37 8.18 -38.16 -29.38
CA ALA A 37 9.55 -37.74 -29.17
C ALA A 37 9.73 -36.30 -29.67
N GLY A 38 10.34 -35.44 -28.85
CA GLY A 38 10.91 -34.16 -29.31
C GLY A 38 10.35 -32.91 -28.64
N ALA A 39 10.94 -32.53 -27.52
CA ALA A 39 11.39 -31.16 -27.26
C ALA A 39 12.20 -31.19 -25.96
N ALA A 40 13.46 -30.78 -26.03
CA ALA A 40 14.21 -30.39 -24.84
C ALA A 40 13.50 -29.16 -24.24
N SER A 41 12.48 -29.41 -23.42
CA SER A 41 11.86 -28.40 -22.60
C SER A 41 12.89 -28.06 -21.54
N ALA A 42 13.60 -26.96 -21.73
CA ALA A 42 14.28 -26.29 -20.64
C ALA A 42 13.18 -25.82 -19.68
N VAL A 43 12.71 -26.74 -18.85
CA VAL A 43 11.88 -26.45 -17.70
C VAL A 43 12.78 -25.65 -16.79
N VAL A 44 12.77 -24.32 -16.98
CA VAL A 44 13.26 -23.41 -15.96
C VAL A 44 12.43 -23.75 -14.74
N ALA A 45 13.08 -24.40 -13.78
CA ALA A 45 12.41 -24.83 -12.56
C ALA A 45 11.68 -23.60 -11.98
N PRO A 46 10.42 -23.69 -11.56
CA PRO A 46 9.71 -22.58 -10.93
C PRO A 46 10.49 -22.00 -9.73
N ALA A 47 11.36 -22.82 -9.12
CA ALA A 47 12.34 -22.39 -8.12
C ALA A 47 13.34 -21.33 -8.63
N ALA A 48 13.82 -21.42 -9.87
CA ALA A 48 14.77 -20.46 -10.44
C ALA A 48 14.13 -19.09 -10.71
N VAL A 49 12.86 -19.05 -11.14
CA VAL A 49 12.09 -17.81 -11.29
C VAL A 49 11.80 -17.19 -9.91
N GLY A 50 11.51 -18.01 -8.89
CA GLY A 50 11.32 -17.55 -7.52
C GLY A 50 12.58 -16.93 -6.89
N LEU A 51 13.77 -17.43 -7.24
CA LEU A 51 15.04 -16.87 -6.76
C LEU A 51 15.41 -15.54 -7.43
N LEU A 52 15.15 -15.39 -8.73
CA LEU A 52 15.34 -14.13 -9.45
C LEU A 52 14.38 -13.03 -8.95
N ALA A 53 13.11 -13.37 -8.70
CA ALA A 53 12.15 -12.44 -8.10
C ALA A 53 12.58 -11.96 -6.70
N LEU A 54 13.37 -12.75 -5.97
CA LEU A 54 13.92 -12.38 -4.66
C LEU A 54 15.15 -11.47 -4.78
N GLN A 55 15.83 -11.46 -5.93
CA GLN A 55 17.03 -10.66 -6.23
C GLN A 55 16.71 -9.27 -6.80
N GLU A 56 15.50 -9.03 -7.31
CA GLU A 56 15.12 -7.75 -7.92
C GLU A 56 14.83 -6.63 -6.89
N GLY A 57 14.77 -6.95 -5.59
CA GLY A 57 14.59 -5.97 -4.52
C GLY A 57 15.92 -5.45 -3.97
N ALA A 58 16.01 -4.14 -3.71
CA ALA A 58 17.09 -3.60 -2.90
C ALA A 58 17.15 -4.33 -1.53
N PRO A 59 18.37 -4.54 -0.97
CA PRO A 59 18.52 -5.17 0.33
C PRO A 59 17.60 -4.49 1.35
N ALA A 60 17.00 -5.26 2.25
CA ALA A 60 16.07 -4.73 3.26
C ALA A 60 16.67 -3.52 4.01
N ALA A 61 17.95 -3.60 4.38
CA ALA A 61 18.68 -2.51 5.03
C ALA A 61 18.75 -1.22 4.19
N ASP A 62 18.92 -1.32 2.87
CA ASP A 62 18.96 -0.15 1.99
C ASP A 62 17.58 0.49 1.85
N ARG A 63 16.53 -0.33 1.79
CA ARG A 63 15.13 0.14 1.78
C ARG A 63 14.79 0.86 3.07
N ASP A 64 15.19 0.31 4.21
CA ASP A 64 15.00 0.93 5.52
C ASP A 64 15.78 2.25 5.63
N ALA A 65 17.03 2.29 5.17
CA ALA A 65 17.83 3.51 5.18
C ALA A 65 17.22 4.62 4.30
N ARG A 66 16.69 4.28 3.11
CA ARG A 66 15.95 5.23 2.27
C ARG A 66 14.65 5.68 2.94
N GLY A 67 13.92 4.75 3.54
CA GLY A 67 12.70 5.03 4.30
C GLY A 67 12.92 6.00 5.46
N ALA A 68 13.96 5.77 6.26
CA ALA A 68 14.33 6.62 7.39
C ALA A 68 14.71 8.04 6.94
N ARG A 69 15.53 8.17 5.88
CA ARG A 69 15.86 9.48 5.30
C ARG A 69 14.62 10.22 4.80
N ARG A 70 13.70 9.50 4.14
CA ARG A 70 12.44 10.07 3.65
C ARG A 70 11.53 10.53 4.80
N ALA A 71 11.43 9.72 5.87
CA ALA A 71 10.68 10.09 7.07
C ALA A 71 11.23 11.39 7.71
N GLN A 72 12.54 11.48 7.85
CA GLN A 72 13.20 12.69 8.39
C GLN A 72 12.97 13.90 7.49
N ALA A 73 13.04 13.74 6.17
CA ALA A 73 12.75 14.82 5.22
C ALA A 73 11.30 15.30 5.34
N LEU A 74 10.32 14.38 5.39
CA LEU A 74 8.91 14.72 5.61
C LEU A 74 8.70 15.52 6.91
N LEU A 75 9.32 15.10 8.01
CA LEU A 75 9.20 15.81 9.29
C LEU A 75 9.80 17.22 9.23
N ARG A 76 10.94 17.40 8.55
CA ARG A 76 11.54 18.74 8.36
C ARG A 76 10.65 19.65 7.52
N GLU A 77 10.10 19.13 6.42
CA GLU A 77 9.20 19.90 5.57
C GLU A 77 7.89 20.27 6.27
N LEU A 78 7.33 19.36 7.09
CA LEU A 78 6.16 19.65 7.92
C LEU A 78 6.45 20.73 8.97
N ALA A 79 7.60 20.65 9.65
CA ALA A 79 8.00 21.67 10.62
C ALA A 79 8.24 23.03 9.96
N GLY A 80 8.87 23.04 8.77
CA GLY A 80 9.04 24.25 7.97
C GLY A 80 7.71 24.85 7.54
N LEU A 81 6.76 24.02 7.09
CA LEU A 81 5.42 24.47 6.71
C LEU A 81 4.69 25.11 7.91
N GLN A 82 4.78 24.51 9.08
CA GLN A 82 4.19 25.08 10.30
C GLN A 82 4.81 26.44 10.63
N ALA A 83 6.13 26.57 10.55
CA ALA A 83 6.81 27.84 10.78
C ALA A 83 6.39 28.92 9.77
N ASP A 84 6.26 28.55 8.49
CA ASP A 84 5.79 29.46 7.44
C ASP A 84 4.35 29.93 7.72
N LEU A 85 3.45 29.00 8.06
CA LEU A 85 2.06 29.32 8.40
C LEU A 85 1.95 30.23 9.63
N LEU A 86 2.75 30.00 10.67
CA LEU A 86 2.81 30.86 11.85
C LEU A 86 3.32 32.27 11.52
N ALA A 87 4.16 32.39 10.50
CA ALA A 87 4.64 33.67 9.98
C ALA A 87 3.70 34.30 8.93
N GLY A 88 2.53 33.70 8.67
CA GLY A 88 1.58 34.17 7.66
C GLY A 88 2.04 33.99 6.22
N ARG A 89 3.00 33.09 5.97
CA ARG A 89 3.54 32.78 4.64
C ARG A 89 3.16 31.36 4.22
N LEU A 90 3.20 31.12 2.91
CA LEU A 90 3.02 29.79 2.35
C LEU A 90 3.89 29.61 1.10
N GLU A 91 4.95 28.83 1.24
CA GLU A 91 5.89 28.55 0.14
C GLU A 91 5.39 27.41 -0.74
N ALA A 92 5.12 27.69 -2.02
CA ALA A 92 4.61 26.70 -2.97
C ALA A 92 5.61 25.57 -3.26
N SER A 93 6.91 25.89 -3.28
CA SER A 93 8.00 24.93 -3.46
C SER A 93 7.99 23.85 -2.36
N ARG A 94 7.80 24.27 -1.10
CA ARG A 94 7.69 23.39 0.06
C ARG A 94 6.53 22.41 -0.07
N LEU A 95 5.36 22.88 -0.52
CA LEU A 95 4.20 22.01 -0.76
C LEU A 95 4.48 20.95 -1.84
N GLY A 96 5.19 21.34 -2.90
CA GLY A 96 5.62 20.42 -3.95
C GLY A 96 6.57 19.34 -3.43
N THR A 97 7.58 19.74 -2.65
CA THR A 97 8.52 18.80 -2.01
C THR A 97 7.80 17.86 -1.05
N LEU A 98 6.87 18.38 -0.24
CA LEU A 98 6.10 17.59 0.71
C LEU A 98 5.23 16.54 -0.02
N ALA A 99 4.59 16.92 -1.13
CA ALA A 99 3.81 16.00 -1.97
C ALA A 99 4.70 14.89 -2.55
N ALA A 100 5.85 15.25 -3.12
CA ALA A 100 6.79 14.28 -3.70
C ALA A 100 7.34 13.30 -2.66
N LEU A 101 7.61 13.74 -1.43
CA LEU A 101 8.12 12.89 -0.37
C LEU A 101 7.04 11.98 0.26
N ALA A 102 5.77 12.38 0.20
CA ALA A 102 4.65 11.61 0.75
C ALA A 102 4.40 10.31 -0.03
N ASP A 103 4.81 10.29 -1.29
CA ASP A 103 4.81 9.12 -2.15
C ASP A 103 6.20 8.47 -2.17
N GLY A 104 6.26 7.15 -2.10
CA GLY A 104 7.54 6.44 -2.13
C GLY A 104 7.47 5.03 -1.56
N GLU A 105 8.58 4.32 -1.71
CA GLU A 105 8.75 2.92 -1.30
C GLU A 105 8.49 2.72 0.20
N THR A 106 7.83 1.60 0.53
CA THR A 106 7.60 1.16 1.90
C THR A 106 8.86 0.47 2.46
N PRO A 107 9.33 0.85 3.66
CA PRO A 107 10.43 0.18 4.37
C PRO A 107 10.16 -1.31 4.59
N ALA A 108 11.23 -2.09 4.78
CA ALA A 108 11.14 -3.50 5.13
C ALA A 108 10.83 -3.70 6.63
N ASP A 109 11.39 -2.85 7.50
CA ASP A 109 11.06 -2.84 8.93
C ASP A 109 9.60 -2.39 9.14
N PRO A 110 8.74 -3.24 9.72
CA PRO A 110 7.33 -2.91 9.94
C PRO A 110 7.11 -1.71 10.86
N ALA A 111 7.98 -1.48 11.85
CA ALA A 111 7.85 -0.35 12.75
C ALA A 111 8.14 0.96 12.03
N LEU A 112 9.23 1.00 11.25
CA LEU A 112 9.57 2.14 10.40
C LEU A 112 8.50 2.38 9.32
N ALA A 113 7.98 1.32 8.70
CA ALA A 113 6.92 1.43 7.71
C ALA A 113 5.64 2.06 8.29
N ALA A 114 5.22 1.63 9.48
CA ALA A 114 4.06 2.19 10.16
C ALA A 114 4.26 3.67 10.52
N ALA A 115 5.44 4.03 11.05
CA ALA A 115 5.77 5.42 11.38
C ALA A 115 5.78 6.31 10.14
N LEU A 116 6.44 5.87 9.05
CA LEU A 116 6.48 6.60 7.79
C LEU A 116 5.10 6.76 7.16
N ALA A 117 4.25 5.73 7.21
CA ALA A 117 2.88 5.81 6.73
C ALA A 117 2.06 6.85 7.51
N ALA A 118 2.20 6.92 8.84
CA ALA A 118 1.53 7.91 9.67
C ALA A 118 1.99 9.35 9.34
N ILE A 119 3.29 9.56 9.17
CA ILE A 119 3.86 10.86 8.78
C ILE A 119 3.36 11.26 7.38
N ALA A 120 3.37 10.34 6.41
CA ALA A 120 2.90 10.59 5.06
C ALA A 120 1.40 10.89 5.01
N LEU A 121 0.58 10.21 5.82
CA LEU A 121 -0.85 10.52 5.97
C LEU A 121 -1.04 11.95 6.47
N ARG A 122 -0.27 12.37 7.49
CA ARG A 122 -0.33 13.75 7.99
C ARG A 122 0.01 14.75 6.90
N ALA A 123 1.06 14.50 6.11
CA ALA A 123 1.44 15.34 4.98
C ALA A 123 0.31 15.49 3.94
N ARG A 124 -0.35 14.38 3.57
CA ARG A 124 -1.48 14.40 2.62
C ARG A 124 -2.68 15.19 3.15
N ILE A 125 -2.99 15.04 4.44
CA ILE A 125 -4.08 15.81 5.08
C ILE A 125 -3.77 17.31 5.03
N GLU A 126 -2.54 17.70 5.36
CA GLU A 126 -2.12 19.11 5.31
C GLU A 126 -2.22 19.68 3.89
N LEU A 127 -1.75 18.95 2.88
CA LEU A 127 -1.86 19.35 1.47
C LEU A 127 -3.33 19.51 1.04
N ALA A 128 -4.18 18.55 1.40
CA ALA A 128 -5.61 18.58 1.09
C ALA A 128 -6.34 19.76 1.77
N ARG A 129 -6.00 20.05 3.04
CA ARG A 129 -6.56 21.19 3.77
C ARG A 129 -6.21 22.50 3.08
N LEU A 130 -4.92 22.69 2.74
CA LEU A 130 -4.45 23.89 2.08
C LEU A 130 -4.98 24.04 0.64
N SER A 131 -5.21 22.94 -0.10
CA SER A 131 -5.89 23.04 -1.40
C SER A 131 -7.34 23.49 -1.24
N HIS A 132 -8.03 23.03 -0.20
CA HIS A 132 -9.43 23.40 0.06
C HIS A 132 -9.57 24.87 0.47
N GLU A 133 -8.75 25.34 1.42
CA GLU A 133 -8.73 26.74 1.87
C GLU A 133 -8.45 27.71 0.70
N ARG A 134 -7.57 27.31 -0.23
CA ARG A 134 -7.25 28.11 -1.43
C ARG A 134 -8.39 28.13 -2.45
N SER A 135 -9.18 27.07 -2.56
CA SER A 135 -10.38 27.07 -3.40
C SER A 135 -11.48 27.95 -2.80
N SER A 136 -11.70 27.91 -1.48
CA SER A 136 -12.76 28.70 -0.83
C SER A 136 -12.48 30.20 -0.77
N SER A 137 -11.21 30.63 -0.87
CA SER A 137 -10.84 32.06 -0.87
C SER A 137 -10.97 32.72 -2.25
N ARG A 138 -11.22 31.95 -3.32
CA ARG A 138 -11.35 32.47 -4.69
C ARG A 138 -12.79 32.77 -5.12
N ASP A 139 -13.77 32.37 -4.30
CA ASP A 139 -15.20 32.63 -4.46
C ASP A 139 -15.64 33.79 -3.54
#